data_AF-A0A935U6A0-F1
#
_entry.id   AF-A0A935U6A0-F1
#
_cell.length_a   1.000
_cell.length_b   1.000
_cell.length_c   1.000
_cell.angle_alpha   90.00
_cell.angle_beta   90.00
_cell.angle_gamma   90.00
#
_symmetry.space_group_name_H-M   'P 1'
#
loop_
_entity.id
_entity.type
_entity.pdbx_description
1 polymer ?
#
loop_
_entity_poly.entity_id
_entity_poly.type
_entity_poly.pdbx_seq_one_letter_code
_entity_poly.pdbx_strand_id
1 'polypeptide(L)'
;MGETYILGGIPSSGKTALVNNLIDNICLNGNPVLVFSYDDKRDELLHRSLARFSGQSMDVFNASSFEVVQPLLNIKSLEKIHTLKYAVQSMIPVNEWNRYIEQFMDKQGRPPVIFVDYLRKLRTDSKIADERLRVDDIITNLTDMAKGI
;
A
#
# COMPACT_ATOMS: atom_id res chain seq x y z
N MET A 1 -13.58 -0.59 -15.31
CA MET A 1 -12.53 0.37 -15.66
C MET A 1 -11.88 0.82 -14.38
N GLY A 2 -10.59 0.54 -14.21
CA GLY A 2 -9.82 1.13 -13.12
C GLY A 2 -9.47 2.58 -13.42
N GLU A 3 -9.26 3.34 -12.35
CA GLU A 3 -8.96 4.77 -12.37
C GLU A 3 -7.68 5.02 -11.56
N THR A 4 -6.89 6.01 -11.98
CA THR A 4 -5.68 6.41 -11.27
C THR A 4 -5.91 7.73 -10.53
N TYR A 5 -5.69 7.71 -9.22
CA TYR A 5 -5.82 8.88 -8.37
C TYR A 5 -4.46 9.25 -7.78
N ILE A 6 -4.14 10.55 -7.76
CA ILE A 6 -2.90 11.07 -7.19
C ILE A 6 -3.24 11.95 -5.98
N LEU A 7 -2.69 11.60 -4.82
CA LEU A 7 -2.82 12.38 -3.59
C LEU A 7 -1.55 13.21 -3.36
N GLY A 8 -1.63 14.50 -3.69
CA GLY A 8 -0.57 15.47 -3.38
C GLY A 8 -0.72 16.10 -1.98
N GLY A 9 0.39 16.51 -1.37
CA GLY A 9 0.37 17.30 -0.14
C GLY A 9 1.75 17.50 0.47
N ILE A 10 1.90 18.52 1.31
CA ILE A 10 3.18 18.85 1.97
C ILE A 10 3.61 17.74 2.94
N PRO A 11 4.92 17.53 3.17
CA PRO A 11 5.41 16.61 4.21
C PRO A 11 4.70 16.85 5.56
N SER A 12 4.47 15.79 6.31
CA SER A 12 3.80 15.84 7.62
C SER A 12 2.32 16.29 7.63
N SER A 13 1.67 16.46 6.47
CA SER A 13 0.22 16.78 6.40
C SER A 13 -0.73 15.62 6.73
N GLY A 14 -0.22 14.51 7.27
CA GLY A 14 -1.03 13.33 7.61
C GLY A 14 -1.42 12.44 6.42
N LYS A 15 -0.81 12.60 5.23
CA LYS A 15 -1.12 11.78 4.04
C LYS A 15 -1.03 10.28 4.31
N THR A 16 0.06 9.82 4.90
CA THR A 16 0.27 8.39 5.18
C THR A 16 -0.78 7.84 6.14
N ALA A 17 -1.21 8.62 7.13
CA ALA A 17 -2.30 8.24 8.03
C ALA A 17 -3.65 8.17 7.29
N LEU A 18 -3.95 9.15 6.43
CA LEU A 18 -5.15 9.16 5.60
C LEU A 18 -5.18 7.96 4.64
N VAL A 19 -4.08 7.71 3.93
CA VAL A 19 -3.91 6.59 2.99
C VAL A 19 -4.04 5.26 3.72
N ASN A 20 -3.39 5.09 4.88
CA ASN A 20 -3.53 3.88 5.69
C ASN A 20 -4.98 3.65 6.10
N ASN A 21 -5.69 4.70 6.52
CA ASN A 21 -7.10 4.59 6.91
C ASN A 21 -8.01 4.19 5.75
N LEU A 22 -7.73 4.71 4.55
CA LEU A 22 -8.44 4.35 3.33
C LEU A 22 -8.18 2.88 2.96
N ILE A 23 -6.92 2.44 3.00
CA ILE A 23 -6.51 1.05 2.78
C ILE A 23 -7.27 0.11 3.74
N ASP A 24 -7.29 0.43 5.03
CA ASP A 24 -7.96 -0.39 6.04
C ASP A 24 -9.47 -0.50 5.74
N ASN A 25 -10.12 0.61 5.36
CA ASN A 25 -11.55 0.59 5.01
C ASN A 25 -11.83 -0.24 3.75
N ILE A 26 -10.96 -0.17 2.74
CA ILE A 26 -11.08 -1.00 1.53
C ILE A 26 -10.96 -2.48 1.88
N CYS A 27 -10.02 -2.84 2.74
CA CYS A 27 -9.87 -4.21 3.25
C CYS A 27 -11.09 -4.64 4.08
N LEU A 28 -11.63 -3.76 4.92
CA LEU A 28 -12.84 -4.04 5.71
C LEU A 28 -14.09 -4.23 4.85
N ASN A 29 -14.19 -3.55 3.71
CA ASN A 29 -15.20 -3.81 2.69
C ASN A 29 -14.94 -5.09 1.90
N GLY A 30 -13.87 -5.80 2.25
CA GLY A 30 -13.52 -7.08 1.69
C GLY A 30 -12.86 -6.95 0.34
N ASN A 31 -12.08 -5.91 0.04
CA ASN A 31 -11.27 -5.79 -1.18
C ASN A 31 -9.77 -5.99 -0.89
N PRO A 32 -9.01 -6.70 -1.73
CA PRO A 32 -7.59 -6.89 -1.47
C PRO A 32 -6.86 -5.61 -1.81
N VAL A 33 -5.82 -5.29 -1.05
CA VAL A 33 -5.02 -4.10 -1.26
C VAL A 33 -3.55 -4.48 -1.38
N LEU A 34 -2.92 -4.08 -2.49
CA LEU A 34 -1.47 -4.11 -2.67
C LEU A 34 -0.90 -2.73 -2.32
N VAL A 35 0.04 -2.69 -1.39
CA VAL A 35 0.71 -1.46 -0.95
C VAL A 35 2.17 -1.52 -1.34
N PHE A 36 2.57 -0.71 -2.31
CA PHE A 36 3.96 -0.47 -2.68
C PHE A 36 4.48 0.71 -1.87
N SER A 37 5.05 0.40 -0.71
CA SER A 37 5.69 1.37 0.19
C SER A 37 7.14 0.97 0.40
N TYR A 38 8.06 1.87 0.06
CA TYR A 38 9.50 1.62 0.17
C TYR A 38 10.17 2.37 1.32
N ASP A 39 9.46 3.32 1.94
CA ASP A 39 9.93 4.06 3.11
C ASP A 39 9.29 3.51 4.38
N ASP A 40 7.96 3.32 4.40
CA ASP A 40 7.26 2.67 5.53
C ASP A 40 7.35 1.15 5.41
N LYS A 41 7.73 0.49 6.51
CA LYS A 41 7.78 -0.98 6.59
C LYS A 41 6.39 -1.60 6.83
N ARG A 42 6.27 -2.91 6.61
CA ARG A 42 4.98 -3.64 6.79
C ARG A 42 4.46 -3.58 8.22
N ASP A 43 5.35 -3.67 9.20
CA ASP A 43 5.06 -3.54 10.63
C ASP A 43 4.54 -2.13 10.96
N GLU A 44 5.14 -1.08 10.42
CA GLU A 44 4.66 0.30 10.62
C GLU A 44 3.23 0.51 10.07
N LEU A 45 2.92 -0.02 8.88
CA LEU A 45 1.55 0.00 8.33
C LEU A 45 0.57 -0.79 9.21
N LEU A 46 1.02 -1.89 9.81
CA LEU A 46 0.22 -2.68 10.75
C LEU A 46 0.01 -1.90 12.07
N HIS A 47 1.04 -1.27 12.62
CA HIS A 47 0.98 -0.46 13.85
C HIS A 47 0.02 0.72 13.69
N ARG A 48 -0.01 1.38 12.53
CA ARG A 48 -1.01 2.42 12.22
C ARG A 48 -2.45 1.89 12.30
N SER A 49 -2.65 0.68 11.77
CA SER A 49 -3.96 0.02 11.79
C SER A 49 -4.33 -0.35 13.23
N LEU A 50 -3.40 -0.93 14.00
CA LEU A 50 -3.58 -1.27 15.41
C LEU A 50 -3.91 -0.03 16.25
N ALA A 51 -3.17 1.06 16.11
CA ALA A 51 -3.43 2.32 16.81
C ALA A 51 -4.86 2.83 16.54
N ARG A 52 -5.30 2.80 15.28
CA ARG A 52 -6.66 3.19 14.91
C ARG A 52 -7.74 2.34 15.59
N PHE A 53 -7.60 1.01 15.60
CA PHE A 53 -8.66 0.12 16.11
C PHE A 53 -8.61 -0.13 17.62
N SER A 54 -7.44 0.02 18.25
CA SER A 54 -7.27 -0.14 19.71
C SER A 54 -7.46 1.15 20.49
N GLY A 55 -7.37 2.31 19.84
CA GLY A 55 -7.34 3.62 20.50
C GLY A 55 -6.02 3.95 21.20
N GLN A 56 -4.99 3.10 21.09
CA GLN A 56 -3.67 3.32 21.67
C GLN A 56 -2.78 4.16 20.74
N SER A 57 -1.80 4.86 21.30
CA SER A 57 -0.86 5.65 20.49
C SER A 57 0.11 4.76 19.73
N MET A 58 0.69 5.29 18.64
CA MET A 58 1.67 4.52 17.85
C MET A 58 2.97 4.25 18.62
N ASP A 59 3.32 5.10 19.58
CA ASP A 59 4.51 4.92 20.42
C ASP A 59 4.42 3.63 21.24
N VAL A 60 3.22 3.27 21.70
CA VAL A 60 2.98 1.99 22.39
C VAL A 60 3.34 0.84 21.48
N PHE A 61 2.89 0.85 20.22
CA PHE A 61 3.16 -0.23 19.26
C PHE A 61 4.62 -0.28 18.82
N ASN A 62 5.24 0.87 18.60
CA ASN A 62 6.64 0.94 18.20
C ASN A 62 7.60 0.44 19.29
N ALA A 63 7.23 0.58 20.56
CA ALA A 63 7.99 0.07 21.70
C ALA A 63 7.56 -1.35 22.15
N SER A 64 6.49 -1.90 21.58
CA SER A 64 5.93 -3.19 22.00
C SER A 64 6.62 -4.38 21.35
N SER A 65 6.76 -5.48 22.11
CA SER A 65 7.11 -6.77 21.53
C SER A 65 5.92 -7.37 20.77
N PHE A 66 6.20 -8.34 19.90
CA PHE A 66 5.17 -9.08 19.17
C PHE A 66 4.13 -9.73 20.11
N GLU A 67 4.52 -10.16 21.31
CA GLU A 67 3.64 -10.79 22.30
C GLU A 67 2.56 -9.83 22.83
N VAL A 68 2.85 -8.53 22.89
CA VAL A 68 1.90 -7.49 23.30
C VAL A 68 0.94 -7.15 22.15
N VAL A 69 1.42 -7.22 20.91
CA VAL A 69 0.65 -6.90 19.70
C VAL A 69 -0.28 -8.06 19.28
N GLN A 70 0.17 -9.31 19.45
CA GLN A 70 -0.53 -10.50 18.97
C GLN A 70 -2.00 -10.60 19.42
N PRO A 71 -2.36 -10.33 20.70
CA PRO A 71 -3.76 -10.39 21.14
C PRO A 71 -4.66 -9.38 20.43
N LEU A 72 -4.11 -8.23 20.01
CA LEU A 72 -4.87 -7.17 19.35
C LEU A 72 -5.17 -7.52 17.89
N LEU A 73 -4.42 -8.41 17.27
CA LEU A 73 -4.72 -8.92 15.93
C LEU A 73 -6.04 -9.72 15.89
N ASN A 74 -6.49 -10.24 17.04
CA ASN A 74 -7.77 -10.97 17.15
C ASN A 74 -9.00 -10.03 17.13
N ILE A 75 -8.81 -8.72 17.06
CA ILE A 75 -9.91 -7.81 16.72
C ILE A 75 -10.38 -8.16 15.31
N LYS A 76 -11.63 -8.58 15.14
CA LYS A 76 -12.20 -9.05 13.85
C LYS A 76 -11.87 -8.12 12.67
N SER A 77 -11.87 -6.81 12.89
CA SER A 77 -11.49 -5.82 11.88
C SER A 77 -10.04 -5.96 11.44
N LEU A 78 -9.12 -6.16 12.38
CA LEU A 78 -7.68 -6.32 12.10
C LEU A 78 -7.36 -7.66 11.47
N GLU A 79 -8.05 -8.73 11.86
CA GLU A 79 -7.95 -10.04 11.18
C GLU A 79 -8.29 -9.88 9.69
N LYS A 80 -9.42 -9.23 9.38
CA LYS A 80 -9.84 -8.97 7.99
C LYS A 80 -8.85 -8.07 7.25
N ILE A 81 -8.34 -7.03 7.89
CA ILE A 81 -7.32 -6.16 7.28
C ILE A 81 -6.04 -6.94 7.00
N HIS A 82 -5.55 -7.72 7.96
CA HIS A 82 -4.30 -8.48 7.85
C HIS A 82 -4.35 -9.50 6.70
N THR A 83 -5.51 -10.13 6.46
CA THR A 83 -5.68 -11.10 5.37
C THR A 83 -5.81 -10.46 3.97
N LEU A 84 -6.12 -9.17 3.89
CA LEU A 84 -6.39 -8.48 2.62
C LEU A 84 -5.40 -7.36 2.30
N LYS A 85 -4.58 -6.92 3.25
CA LYS A 85 -3.59 -5.85 3.08
C LYS A 85 -2.19 -6.43 2.89
N TYR A 86 -1.65 -6.28 1.69
CA TYR A 86 -0.38 -6.85 1.28
C TYR A 86 0.65 -5.75 1.04
N ALA A 87 1.65 -5.65 1.90
CA ALA A 87 2.76 -4.72 1.73
C ALA A 87 3.88 -5.36 0.90
N VAL A 88 4.19 -4.76 -0.24
CA VAL A 88 5.29 -5.16 -1.14
C VAL A 88 6.56 -4.46 -0.68
N GLN A 89 7.52 -5.23 -0.14
CA GLN A 89 8.79 -4.69 0.38
C GLN A 89 9.94 -4.76 -0.61
N SER A 90 9.86 -5.64 -1.61
CA SER A 90 10.86 -5.73 -2.67
C SER A 90 10.65 -4.62 -3.69
N MET A 91 11.73 -3.94 -4.08
CA MET A 91 11.69 -2.96 -5.17
C MET A 91 11.45 -3.68 -6.50
N ILE A 92 10.22 -3.62 -7.00
CA ILE A 92 9.83 -4.19 -8.30
C ILE A 92 9.67 -3.05 -9.31
N PRO A 93 10.35 -3.08 -10.47
CA PRO A 93 10.14 -2.11 -11.54
C PRO A 93 8.68 -2.08 -12.00
N VAL A 94 8.13 -0.89 -12.26
CA VAL A 94 6.70 -0.71 -12.61
C VAL A 94 6.29 -1.54 -13.84
N ASN A 95 7.20 -1.71 -14.80
CA ASN A 95 6.97 -2.53 -15.99
C ASN A 95 6.78 -4.03 -15.69
N GLU A 96 7.22 -4.53 -14.53
CA GLU A 96 6.99 -5.92 -14.10
C GLU A 96 5.69 -6.08 -13.29
N TRP A 97 5.01 -4.99 -12.94
CA TRP A 97 3.85 -5.04 -12.05
C TRP A 97 2.67 -5.78 -12.66
N ASN A 98 2.45 -5.71 -13.98
CA ASN A 98 1.36 -6.46 -14.64
C ASN A 98 1.45 -7.95 -14.30
N ARG A 99 2.63 -8.55 -14.49
CA ARG A 99 2.88 -9.96 -14.15
C ARG A 99 2.71 -10.23 -12.66
N TYR A 100 3.16 -9.31 -11.80
CA TYR A 100 3.01 -9.44 -10.35
C TYR A 100 1.53 -9.41 -9.92
N ILE A 101 0.75 -8.49 -10.50
CA ILE A 101 -0.69 -8.32 -10.23
C ILE A 101 -1.48 -9.51 -10.77
N GLU A 102 -1.18 -10.01 -11.97
CA GLU A 102 -1.78 -11.23 -12.52
C GLU A 102 -1.59 -12.42 -11.56
N GLN A 103 -0.35 -12.67 -11.10
CA GLN A 103 -0.08 -13.72 -10.12
C GLN A 103 -0.80 -13.51 -8.79
N PHE A 104 -1.02 -12.25 -8.40
CA PHE A 104 -1.80 -11.91 -7.23
C PHE A 104 -3.29 -12.22 -7.44
N MET A 105 -3.85 -11.85 -8.60
CA MET A 105 -5.24 -12.10 -8.97
C MET A 105 -5.53 -13.59 -9.05
N ASP A 106 -4.62 -14.39 -9.61
CA ASP A 106 -4.75 -15.85 -9.67
C ASP A 106 -4.88 -16.47 -8.26
N LYS A 107 -4.18 -15.90 -7.28
CA LYS A 107 -4.21 -16.37 -5.89
C LYS A 107 -5.41 -15.87 -5.11
N GLN A 108 -5.85 -14.64 -5.35
CA GLN A 108 -6.90 -13.96 -4.56
C GLN A 108 -8.29 -14.01 -5.22
N GLY A 109 -8.37 -14.43 -6.47
CA GLY A 109 -9.61 -14.57 -7.25
C GLY A 109 -10.26 -13.25 -7.65
N ARG A 110 -9.58 -12.10 -7.48
CA ARG A 110 -10.11 -10.77 -7.80
C ARG A 110 -9.01 -9.70 -7.92
N PRO A 111 -9.25 -8.60 -8.65
CA PRO A 111 -8.28 -7.51 -8.77
C PRO A 111 -8.05 -6.80 -7.44
N PRO A 112 -6.78 -6.40 -7.13
CA PRO A 112 -6.46 -5.57 -5.98
C PRO A 112 -6.75 -4.09 -6.24
N VAL A 113 -6.96 -3.34 -5.16
CA VAL A 113 -6.72 -1.88 -5.16
C VAL A 113 -5.23 -1.65 -4.87
N ILE A 114 -4.58 -0.82 -5.67
CA ILE A 114 -3.13 -0.59 -5.56
C ILE A 114 -2.87 0.79 -4.94
N PHE A 115 -2.04 0.81 -3.90
CA PHE A 115 -1.53 2.04 -3.28
C PHE A 115 -0.03 2.13 -3.45
N VAL A 116 0.45 3.35 -3.73
CA VAL A 116 1.88 3.65 -3.90
C VAL A 116 2.26 4.80 -2.98
N ASP A 117 3.25 4.59 -2.11
CA ASP A 117 3.83 5.62 -1.24
C ASP A 117 5.37 5.59 -1.33
N TYR A 118 6.05 6.50 -2.02
CA TYR A 118 5.57 7.57 -2.92
C TYR A 118 6.11 7.40 -4.34
N LEU A 119 5.40 7.94 -5.33
CA LEU A 119 5.65 7.77 -6.77
C LEU A 119 7.12 7.94 -7.19
N ARG A 120 7.83 8.93 -6.63
CA ARG A 120 9.23 9.21 -7.01
C ARG A 120 10.21 8.07 -6.66
N LYS A 121 9.85 7.18 -5.73
CA LYS A 121 10.66 6.01 -5.36
C LYS A 121 10.49 4.83 -6.31
N LEU A 122 9.42 4.81 -7.09
CA LEU A 122 9.21 3.77 -8.10
C LEU A 122 10.36 3.77 -9.10
N ARG A 123 10.72 2.59 -9.58
CA ARG A 123 11.72 2.41 -10.64
C ARG A 123 11.04 1.96 -11.91
N THR A 124 11.57 2.40 -13.04
CA THR A 124 11.25 1.84 -14.36
C THR A 124 12.55 1.34 -14.97
N ASP A 125 12.46 0.39 -15.90
CA ASP A 125 13.63 -0.11 -16.62
C ASP A 125 14.22 0.93 -17.60
N SER A 126 13.53 2.05 -17.79
CA SER A 126 14.00 3.16 -18.61
C SER A 126 15.23 3.82 -17.98
N LYS A 127 16.23 4.16 -18.81
CA LYS A 127 17.42 4.94 -18.39
C LYS A 127 17.16 6.45 -18.46
N ILE A 128 15.92 6.89 -18.25
CA ILE A 128 15.56 8.31 -18.30
C ILE A 128 16.23 9.01 -17.10
N ALA A 129 17.22 9.85 -17.39
CA ALA A 129 17.96 10.61 -16.37
C ALA A 129 17.14 11.80 -15.84
N ASP A 130 16.26 12.36 -16.66
CA ASP A 130 15.39 13.48 -16.25
C ASP A 130 14.26 12.98 -15.33
N GLU A 131 14.20 13.53 -14.12
CA GLU A 131 13.21 13.12 -13.11
C GLU A 131 11.77 13.34 -13.59
N ARG A 132 11.48 14.45 -14.28
CA ARG A 132 10.11 14.79 -14.70
C ARG A 132 9.62 13.79 -15.73
N LEU A 133 10.42 13.55 -16.76
CA LEU A 133 10.10 12.56 -17.80
C LEU A 133 9.93 11.16 -17.22
N ARG A 134 10.72 10.80 -16.20
CA ARG A 134 10.60 9.51 -15.51
C ARG A 134 9.30 9.40 -14.71
N VAL A 135 8.88 10.47 -14.04
CA VAL A 135 7.61 10.50 -13.30
C VAL A 135 6.42 10.44 -14.26
N ASP A 136 6.49 11.14 -15.39
CA ASP A 136 5.45 11.10 -16.42
C ASP A 136 5.31 9.69 -17.02
N ASP A 137 6.43 9.01 -17.28
CA ASP A 137 6.48 7.60 -17.71
C ASP A 137 5.82 6.68 -16.67
N ILE A 138 6.16 6.84 -15.37
CA ILE A 138 5.54 6.07 -14.29
C ILE A 138 4.01 6.28 -14.26
N ILE A 139 3.54 7.53 -14.32
CA ILE A 139 2.10 7.83 -14.26
C ILE A 139 1.37 7.25 -15.46
N THR A 140 1.97 7.33 -16.65
CA THR A 140 1.41 6.74 -17.87
C THR A 140 1.27 5.23 -17.73
N ASN A 141 2.33 4.54 -17.31
CA ASN A 141 2.31 3.09 -17.09
C ASN A 141 1.25 2.68 -16.04
N LEU A 142 1.13 3.43 -14.94
CA LEU A 142 0.12 3.15 -13.91
C LEU A 142 -1.31 3.39 -14.41
N THR A 143 -1.52 4.39 -15.25
CA THR A 143 -2.83 4.73 -15.83
C THR A 143 -3.26 3.68 -16.85
N ASP A 144 -2.34 3.26 -17.72
CA ASP A 144 -2.62 2.22 -18.72
C ASP A 144 -2.87 0.88 -18.04
N MET A 145 -2.09 0.56 -17.01
CA MET A 145 -2.33 -0.60 -16.15
C MET A 145 -3.72 -0.56 -15.55
N ALA A 146 -4.13 0.53 -14.89
CA ALA A 146 -5.46 0.64 -14.28
C ALA A 146 -6.61 0.43 -15.27
N LYS A 147 -6.44 0.81 -16.54
CA LYS A 147 -7.44 0.58 -17.61
C LYS A 147 -7.47 -0.86 -18.10
N GLY A 148 -6.35 -1.57 -18.02
CA GLY A 148 -6.19 -2.95 -18.49
C GLY A 148 -6.66 -4.03 -17.50
N ILE A 149 -6.89 -3.68 -16.24
CA ILE A 149 -7.42 -4.56 -15.17
C ILE A 149 -8.95 -4.43 -15.00
#